data_AF-A0A923NC74-F1
#
_entry.id   AF-A0A923NC74-F1
#
_cell.length_a   1.000
_cell.length_b   1.000
_cell.length_c   1.000
_cell.angle_alpha   90.00
_cell.angle_beta   90.00
_cell.angle_gamma   90.00
#
_symmetry.space_group_name_H-M   'P 1'
#
loop_
_entity.id
_entity.type
_entity.pdbx_description
1 polymer ?
#
loop_
_entity_poly.entity_id
_entity_poly.type
_entity_poly.pdbx_seq_one_letter_code
_entity_poly.pdbx_strand_id
1 'polypeptide(L)'
;MKIAVTGNFCSKGIPYAKQEITDPQRVLTILMRPEGADRPLSVKTDRPVPKALLKECAKAVYSTHPKLPVKYGDVLIENLCGTGAKVIATADMKA
;
A
#
# COMPACT_ATOMS: atom_id res chain seq x y z
N MET A 1 22.96 -8.07 -17.35
CA MET A 1 23.18 -8.73 -16.04
C MET A 1 22.22 -9.90 -15.92
N LYS A 2 22.71 -11.14 -15.73
CA LYS A 2 21.86 -12.35 -15.59
C LYS A 2 21.76 -12.71 -14.11
N ILE A 3 20.57 -12.59 -13.53
CA ILE A 3 20.33 -12.94 -12.11
C ILE A 3 20.08 -14.45 -12.01
N ALA A 4 20.97 -15.15 -11.31
CA ALA A 4 20.81 -16.56 -10.95
C ALA A 4 20.28 -16.66 -9.50
N VAL A 5 19.25 -17.47 -9.29
CA VAL A 5 18.64 -17.69 -7.98
C VAL A 5 18.78 -19.19 -7.65
N THR A 6 19.32 -19.51 -6.49
CA THR A 6 19.52 -20.89 -6.00
C THR A 6 18.95 -21.03 -4.59
N GLY A 7 18.69 -22.27 -4.15
CA GLY A 7 18.17 -22.55 -2.80
C GLY A 7 16.69 -22.19 -2.58
N ASN A 8 15.94 -21.89 -3.64
CA ASN A 8 14.50 -21.64 -3.53
C ASN A 8 13.72 -22.97 -3.47
N PHE A 9 12.94 -23.16 -2.40
CA PHE A 9 12.01 -24.29 -2.29
C PHE A 9 10.66 -24.01 -2.97
N CYS A 10 10.41 -22.77 -3.38
CA CYS A 10 9.19 -22.33 -4.04
C CYS A 10 9.50 -21.71 -5.41
N SER A 11 8.66 -21.99 -6.42
CA SER A 11 8.74 -21.40 -7.76
C SER A 11 8.55 -19.88 -7.75
N LYS A 12 7.82 -19.33 -6.76
CA LYS A 12 7.66 -17.88 -6.56
C LYS A 12 8.94 -17.19 -6.08
N GLY A 13 9.91 -17.92 -5.56
CA GLY A 13 11.17 -17.37 -5.05
C GLY A 13 12.03 -16.72 -6.14
N ILE A 14 12.08 -17.32 -7.34
CA ILE A 14 12.84 -16.79 -8.47
C ILE A 14 12.31 -15.42 -8.93
N PRO A 15 11.00 -15.26 -9.27
CA PRO A 15 10.49 -13.95 -9.66
C PRO A 15 10.56 -12.93 -8.52
N TYR A 16 10.30 -13.33 -7.27
CA TYR A 16 10.45 -12.45 -6.12
C TYR A 16 11.88 -11.92 -5.97
N ALA A 17 12.89 -12.79 -6.00
CA ALA A 17 14.29 -12.39 -5.83
C ALA A 17 14.77 -11.47 -6.97
N LYS A 18 14.35 -11.76 -8.21
CA LYS A 18 14.64 -10.87 -9.35
C LYS A 18 14.01 -9.50 -9.15
N GLN A 19 12.72 -9.45 -8.82
CA GLN A 19 12.01 -8.20 -8.55
C GLN A 19 12.66 -7.44 -7.39
N GLU A 20 12.98 -8.10 -6.28
CA GLU A 20 13.56 -7.47 -5.09
C GLU A 20 14.91 -6.79 -5.38
N ILE A 21 15.70 -7.35 -6.30
CA ILE A 21 17.00 -6.78 -6.70
C ILE A 21 16.82 -5.61 -7.69
N THR A 22 15.86 -5.70 -8.61
CA THR A 22 15.71 -4.71 -9.69
C THR A 22 14.76 -3.56 -9.35
N ASP A 23 13.65 -3.86 -8.70
CA ASP A 23 12.60 -2.93 -8.28
C ASP A 23 11.86 -3.51 -7.06
N PRO A 24 12.41 -3.37 -5.85
CA PRO A 24 11.76 -3.86 -4.65
C PRO A 24 10.43 -3.15 -4.44
N GLN A 25 9.35 -3.90 -4.30
CA GLN A 25 8.00 -3.35 -4.10
C GLN A 25 7.37 -3.86 -2.80
N ARG A 26 6.47 -3.07 -2.20
CA ARG A 26 5.76 -3.44 -0.97
C ARG A 26 4.32 -2.95 -1.02
N VAL A 27 3.41 -3.72 -0.43
CA VAL A 27 2.10 -3.19 -0.08
C VAL A 27 2.30 -2.17 1.04
N LEU A 28 1.88 -0.92 0.82
CA LEU A 28 1.94 0.10 1.85
C LEU A 28 0.76 -0.12 2.78
N THR A 29 1.04 -0.45 4.05
CA THR A 29 0.03 -0.54 5.12
C THR A 29 0.26 0.60 6.09
N ILE A 30 -0.77 1.41 6.35
CA ILE A 30 -0.63 2.64 7.13
C ILE A 30 -1.97 3.05 7.74
N LEU A 31 -1.94 4.11 8.56
CA LEU A 31 -3.11 4.69 9.20
C LEU A 31 -3.47 6.03 8.55
N MET A 32 -4.76 6.24 8.30
CA MET A 32 -5.37 7.54 7.98
C MET A 32 -6.12 8.08 9.19
N ARG A 33 -6.31 9.40 9.26
CA ARG A 33 -7.19 10.02 10.24
C ARG A 33 -8.44 10.54 9.53
N PRO A 34 -9.59 9.86 9.64
CA PRO A 34 -10.83 10.40 9.12
C PRO A 34 -11.23 11.70 9.85
N GLU A 35 -11.95 12.57 9.15
CA GLU A 35 -12.50 13.79 9.75
C GLU A 35 -13.49 13.44 10.88
N GLY A 36 -13.32 14.02 12.06
CA GLY A 36 -14.19 13.79 13.21
C GLY A 36 -14.03 12.44 13.92
N ALA A 37 -13.12 11.57 13.47
CA ALA A 37 -12.90 10.27 14.10
C ALA A 37 -12.08 10.37 15.40
N ASP A 38 -12.46 9.53 16.38
CA ASP A 38 -11.79 9.34 17.67
C ASP A 38 -10.55 8.43 17.58
N ARG A 39 -10.47 7.61 16.53
CA ARG A 39 -9.37 6.69 16.26
C ARG A 39 -8.92 6.73 14.80
N PRO A 40 -7.68 6.32 14.49
CA PRO A 40 -7.25 6.17 13.10
C PRO A 40 -7.97 5.03 12.38
N LEU A 41 -8.05 5.17 11.05
CA LEU A 41 -8.50 4.16 10.11
C LEU A 41 -7.31 3.40 9.53
N SER A 42 -7.34 2.07 9.59
CA SER A 42 -6.35 1.22 8.92
C SER A 42 -6.61 1.14 7.42
N VAL A 43 -5.58 1.40 6.62
CA VAL A 43 -5.63 1.37 5.16
C VAL A 43 -4.43 0.64 4.59
N LYS A 44 -4.57 0.13 3.37
CA LYS A 44 -3.44 -0.42 2.61
C LYS A 44 -3.53 -0.08 1.13
N THR A 45 -2.44 -0.25 0.39
CA THR A 45 -2.54 -0.27 -1.07
C THR A 45 -3.15 -1.58 -1.58
N ASP A 46 -3.93 -1.53 -2.67
CA ASP A 46 -4.51 -2.71 -3.32
C ASP A 46 -3.42 -3.63 -3.92
N ARG A 47 -2.29 -3.04 -4.31
CA ARG A 47 -1.13 -3.70 -4.92
C ARG A 47 0.20 -3.17 -4.36
N PRO A 48 1.32 -3.89 -4.55
CA PRO A 48 2.63 -3.38 -4.19
C PRO A 48 2.99 -2.09 -4.96
N VAL A 49 3.65 -1.16 -4.27
CA VAL A 49 4.24 0.05 -4.85
C VAL A 49 5.76 -0.01 -4.71
N PRO A 50 6.53 0.68 -5.58
CA PRO A 50 7.99 0.75 -5.47
C PRO A 50 8.43 1.23 -4.09
N LYS A 51 9.41 0.52 -3.49
CA LYS A 51 9.94 0.81 -2.16
C LYS A 51 10.48 2.24 -2.05
N ALA A 52 11.06 2.74 -3.14
CA ALA A 52 11.57 4.11 -3.23
C ALA A 52 10.48 5.17 -2.98
N LEU A 53 9.22 4.89 -3.36
CA LEU A 53 8.09 5.81 -3.23
C LEU A 53 7.37 5.71 -1.89
N LEU A 54 7.67 4.71 -1.04
CA LEU A 54 6.91 4.47 0.20
C LEU A 54 6.86 5.70 1.12
N LYS A 55 7.94 6.48 1.22
CA LYS A 55 7.97 7.70 2.05
C LYS A 55 7.07 8.80 1.50
N GLU A 56 7.07 8.99 0.18
CA GLU A 56 6.21 9.98 -0.49
C GLU A 56 4.74 9.57 -0.38
N CYS A 57 4.45 8.30 -0.63
CA CYS A 57 3.10 7.77 -0.56
C CYS A 57 2.54 7.74 0.86
N ALA A 58 3.38 7.46 1.87
CA ALA A 58 2.99 7.63 3.26
C ALA A 58 2.57 9.08 3.55
N LYS A 59 3.35 10.07 3.11
CA LYS A 59 3.01 11.49 3.29
C LYS A 59 1.69 11.85 2.60
N ALA A 60 1.49 11.43 1.36
CA ALA A 60 0.24 11.67 0.62
C ALA A 60 -0.97 11.08 1.35
N VAL A 61 -0.82 9.86 1.90
CA VAL A 61 -1.85 9.22 2.73
C VAL A 61 -2.12 10.02 4.01
N TYR A 62 -1.09 10.44 4.74
CA TYR A 62 -1.23 11.23 5.97
C TYR A 62 -1.91 12.59 5.75
N SER A 63 -1.73 13.22 4.59
CA SER A 63 -2.37 14.50 4.27
C SER A 63 -3.85 14.35 3.88
N THR A 64 -4.32 13.14 3.64
CA THR A 64 -5.70 12.86 3.21
C THR A 64 -6.57 12.47 4.39
N HIS A 65 -7.70 13.15 4.57
CA HIS A 65 -8.64 12.93 5.66
C HIS A 65 -9.99 12.48 5.09
N PRO A 66 -10.28 11.17 5.07
CA PRO A 66 -11.56 10.69 4.56
C PRO A 66 -12.71 11.09 5.48
N LYS A 67 -13.90 11.32 4.91
CA LYS A 67 -15.11 11.57 5.69
C LYS A 67 -15.74 10.24 6.11
N LEU A 68 -16.39 10.25 7.27
CA LEU A 68 -17.20 9.12 7.74
C LEU A 68 -18.59 9.15 7.05
N PRO A 69 -19.27 8.00 6.91
CA PRO A 69 -18.80 6.65 7.24
C PRO A 69 -17.84 6.07 6.19
N VAL A 70 -16.96 5.17 6.61
CA VAL A 70 -16.07 4.39 5.73
C VAL A 70 -16.34 2.90 5.94
N LYS A 71 -16.43 2.14 4.85
CA LYS A 71 -16.59 0.69 4.87
C LYS A 71 -15.32 -0.03 4.45
N TYR A 72 -15.16 -1.27 4.90
CA TYR A 72 -14.10 -2.15 4.45
C TYR A 72 -14.11 -2.25 2.92
N GLY A 73 -12.94 -2.04 2.31
CA GLY A 73 -12.76 -2.08 0.86
C GLY A 73 -13.02 -0.76 0.14
N ASP A 74 -13.51 0.28 0.82
CA ASP A 74 -13.68 1.60 0.21
C ASP A 74 -12.35 2.13 -0.33
N VAL A 75 -12.39 2.67 -1.55
CA VAL A 75 -11.24 3.32 -2.18
C VAL A 75 -11.20 4.77 -1.72
N LEU A 76 -10.14 5.13 -1.00
CA LEU A 76 -9.93 6.46 -0.44
C LEU A 76 -9.01 7.32 -1.31
N ILE A 77 -8.12 6.68 -2.09
CA ILE A 77 -7.26 7.33 -3.09
C ILE A 77 -7.20 6.40 -4.30
N GLU A 78 -7.53 6.89 -5.49
CA GLU A 78 -7.57 6.09 -6.74
C GLU A 78 -6.20 5.87 -7.39
N ASN A 79 -5.26 6.80 -7.22
CA ASN A 79 -3.92 6.69 -7.81
C ASN A 79 -2.86 7.31 -6.88
N LEU A 80 -2.26 6.49 -6.03
CA LEU A 80 -1.26 6.92 -5.07
C LEU A 80 0.10 7.17 -5.74
N CYS A 81 0.58 8.41 -5.67
CA CYS A 81 1.89 8.83 -6.21
C CYS A 81 2.11 8.49 -7.70
N GLY A 82 1.05 8.45 -8.51
CA GLY A 82 1.16 8.09 -9.93
C GLY A 82 1.48 6.61 -10.20
N THR A 83 1.45 5.74 -9.18
CA THR A 83 1.77 4.31 -9.31
C THR A 83 0.63 3.47 -9.89
N GLY A 84 -0.57 4.03 -9.98
CA GLY A 84 -1.80 3.30 -10.31
C GLY A 84 -2.33 2.41 -9.17
N ALA A 85 -1.69 2.42 -8.00
CA ALA A 85 -2.17 1.73 -6.81
C ALA A 85 -3.26 2.56 -6.12
N LYS A 86 -4.30 1.87 -5.66
CA LYS A 86 -5.40 2.45 -4.87
C LYS A 86 -5.09 2.32 -3.39
N VAL A 87 -5.52 3.28 -2.57
CA VAL A 87 -5.55 3.12 -1.11
C VAL A 87 -6.94 2.69 -0.69
N ILE A 88 -7.03 1.53 -0.04
CA ILE A 88 -8.27 0.91 0.38
C ILE A 88 -8.37 0.80 1.90
N ALA A 89 -9.57 1.01 2.43
CA ALA A 89 -9.88 0.80 3.83
C ALA A 89 -9.84 -0.69 4.20
N THR A 90 -9.29 -1.01 5.37
CA THR A 90 -9.24 -2.40 5.88
C THR A 90 -10.07 -2.59 7.15
N ALA A 91 -10.95 -1.64 7.46
CA ALA A 91 -11.87 -1.70 8.59
C ALA A 91 -13.07 -0.77 8.35
N ASP A 92 -14.20 -1.10 8.96
CA ASP A 92 -15.36 -0.21 8.99
C ASP A 92 -15.18 0.89 10.05
N MET A 93 -15.68 2.08 9.74
CA MET A 93 -15.83 3.19 10.67
C MET A 93 -17.16 3.91 10.42
N LYS A 94 -17.97 3.99 11.48
CA LYS A 94 -19.23 4.71 11.48
C LYS A 94 -18.99 6.20 11.73
N ALA A 95 -19.93 7.03 11.31
CA ALA A 95 -19.98 8.46 11.67
C ALA A 95 -20.26 8.65 13.16
#